data_AF-A0A3D2IG92-F1
#
_entry.id   AF-A0A3D2IG92-F1
#
_cell.length_a   1.000
_cell.length_b   1.000
_cell.length_c   1.000
_cell.angle_alpha   90.00
_cell.angle_beta   90.00
_cell.angle_gamma   90.00
#
_symmetry.space_group_name_H-M   'P 1'
#
loop_
_entity.id
_entity.type
_entity.pdbx_description
1 polymer ?
#
loop_
_entity_poly.entity_id
_entity_poly.type
_entity_poly.pdbx_seq_one_letter_code
_entity_poly.pdbx_strand_id
1 'polypeptide(L)'
;MVRKKIVWEKWIDPLNSNIDEVEYPGHNAPSYEQDSPIEFLSTDPNFDDKYEENLEYAEEQEPGNQKNITYNPIRLVSTPHGFVSLTEHSFASKHFDFWTMHYNRDITPQIVSAIEKCEGVETLNTLTRYRVRIGFNRPLIQSGAFKLNTIRKKIEGAVFKISEKSIRESPQSIFNKQQKNDSA
;
A
#
# COMPACT_ATOMS: atom_id res chain seq x y z
N MET A 1 29.47 -17.41 -0.50
CA MET A 1 28.47 -16.32 -0.65
C MET A 1 27.12 -16.95 -0.99
N VAL A 2 26.16 -16.99 -0.06
CA VAL A 2 24.82 -17.53 -0.32
C VAL A 2 24.03 -16.47 -1.11
N ARG A 3 23.78 -16.71 -2.40
CA ARG A 3 22.94 -15.80 -3.20
C ARG A 3 21.49 -15.96 -2.75
N LYS A 4 20.93 -14.93 -2.11
CA LYS A 4 19.49 -14.87 -1.81
C LYS A 4 18.72 -14.92 -3.14
N LYS A 5 17.80 -15.88 -3.29
CA LYS A 5 17.00 -16.03 -4.51
C LYS A 5 15.81 -15.08 -4.56
N ILE A 6 15.32 -14.68 -3.38
CA ILE A 6 14.20 -13.75 -3.21
C ILE A 6 14.68 -12.55 -2.40
N VAL A 7 14.28 -11.36 -2.82
CA VAL A 7 14.51 -10.09 -2.13
C VAL A 7 13.16 -9.39 -1.93
N TRP A 8 12.94 -8.88 -0.73
CA TRP A 8 11.73 -8.15 -0.37
C TRP A 8 12.02 -6.66 -0.27
N GLU A 9 11.16 -5.86 -0.88
CA GLU A 9 11.21 -4.41 -0.83
C GLU A 9 9.84 -3.90 -0.40
N LYS A 10 9.80 -2.98 0.57
CA LYS A 10 8.53 -2.37 0.98
C LYS A 10 8.07 -1.48 -0.16
N TRP A 11 6.85 -1.70 -0.65
CA TRP A 11 6.32 -0.87 -1.72
C TRP A 11 5.88 0.47 -1.12
N ILE A 12 6.39 1.55 -1.69
CA ILE A 12 6.03 2.92 -1.32
C ILE A 12 5.16 3.43 -2.45
N ASP A 13 3.92 3.79 -2.11
CA ASP A 13 3.00 4.35 -3.08
C ASP A 13 3.48 5.77 -3.45
N PRO A 14 3.74 6.05 -4.74
CA PRO A 14 4.21 7.36 -5.19
C PRO A 14 3.21 8.49 -4.91
N LEU A 15 1.93 8.18 -4.73
CA LEU A 15 0.88 9.15 -4.39
C LEU A 15 0.69 9.31 -2.86
N ASN A 16 1.30 8.41 -2.08
CA ASN A 16 1.13 8.26 -0.64
C ASN A 16 2.42 8.59 0.13
N SER A 17 3.19 9.58 -0.33
CA SER A 17 4.15 10.24 0.55
C SER A 17 3.37 10.79 1.75
N ASN A 18 3.24 9.96 2.79
CA ASN A 18 2.76 10.22 4.14
C ASN A 18 1.93 11.51 4.25
N ILE A 19 0.68 11.51 3.76
CA ILE A 19 -0.19 12.69 3.89
C ILE A 19 -0.39 13.03 5.38
N ASP A 20 -0.37 12.01 6.23
CA ASP A 20 -0.56 12.16 7.67
C ASP A 20 0.76 12.41 8.45
N GLU A 21 1.95 12.25 7.84
CA GLU A 21 3.26 12.46 8.52
C GLU A 21 4.21 13.45 7.81
N VAL A 22 3.86 13.95 6.61
CA VAL A 22 4.64 14.96 5.89
C VAL A 22 4.07 16.33 6.25
N GLU A 23 4.75 17.02 7.17
CA GLU A 23 4.66 18.48 7.26
C GLU A 23 4.97 19.04 5.86
N TYR A 24 3.96 19.61 5.21
CA TYR A 24 4.08 20.09 3.83
C TYR A 24 5.23 21.11 3.74
N PRO A 25 6.26 20.90 2.89
CA PRO A 25 7.32 21.88 2.74
C PRO A 25 6.72 23.15 2.13
N GLY A 26 6.70 24.23 2.92
CA GLY A 26 6.09 25.51 2.55
C GLY A 26 4.84 25.87 3.36
N HIS A 27 4.31 24.97 4.20
CA HIS A 27 3.30 25.34 5.18
C HIS A 27 3.98 25.76 6.49
N ASN A 28 4.70 26.89 6.45
CA ASN A 28 4.62 27.75 7.62
C ASN A 28 3.14 28.13 7.65
N ALA A 29 2.38 27.71 8.67
CA ALA A 29 1.14 28.41 8.94
C ALA A 29 1.53 29.90 8.90
N PRO A 30 0.87 30.77 8.09
CA PRO A 30 1.07 32.18 8.29
C PRO A 30 0.85 32.36 9.79
N SER A 31 1.88 32.79 10.51
CA SER A 31 1.66 33.33 11.83
C SER A 31 0.52 34.31 11.62
N TYR A 32 -0.58 34.12 12.33
CA TYR A 32 -1.74 35.01 12.26
C TYR A 32 -1.26 36.41 12.67
N GLU A 33 -0.64 37.12 11.74
CA GLU A 33 -0.59 38.57 11.72
C GLU A 33 -2.01 38.95 11.30
N GLN A 34 -2.80 39.05 12.35
CA GLN A 34 -4.05 39.76 12.47
C GLN A 34 -4.08 40.96 11.49
N ASP A 35 -5.20 41.10 10.77
CA ASP A 35 -5.58 42.28 9.96
C ASP A 35 -5.42 42.20 8.43
N SER A 36 -5.91 41.13 7.80
CA SER A 36 -6.53 41.30 6.47
C SER A 36 -7.89 40.61 6.42
N PRO A 37 -9.00 41.36 6.24
CA PRO A 37 -10.30 40.77 6.03
C PRO A 37 -10.28 39.96 4.74
N ILE A 38 -10.43 38.64 4.85
CA ILE A 38 -10.65 37.76 3.71
C ILE A 38 -12.11 38.00 3.29
N GLU A 39 -12.33 38.76 2.20
CA GLU A 39 -13.65 38.89 1.59
C GLU A 39 -14.06 37.55 0.98
N PHE A 40 -14.85 36.78 1.74
CA PHE A 40 -15.45 35.54 1.29
C PHE A 40 -16.72 35.85 0.49
N LEU A 41 -16.64 35.79 -0.84
CA LEU A 41 -17.80 35.98 -1.72
C LEU A 41 -18.71 34.74 -1.67
N SER A 42 -19.58 34.67 -0.67
CA SER A 42 -20.70 33.71 -0.64
C SER A 42 -21.84 34.20 -1.53
N THR A 43 -22.40 33.32 -2.36
CA THR A 43 -23.58 33.62 -3.21
C THR A 43 -24.91 33.43 -2.45
N ASP A 44 -24.85 33.08 -1.17
CA ASP A 44 -26.04 32.83 -0.34
C ASP A 44 -26.48 34.12 0.37
N PRO A 45 -27.69 34.65 0.10
CA PRO A 45 -28.17 35.91 0.68
C PRO A 45 -28.46 35.84 2.19
N ASN A 46 -28.52 34.64 2.78
CA ASN A 46 -28.74 34.46 4.22
C ASN A 46 -27.46 34.01 4.95
N PHE A 47 -26.28 34.24 4.36
CA PHE A 47 -25.01 33.79 4.92
C PHE A 47 -24.69 34.47 6.26
N ASP A 48 -24.93 35.77 6.39
CA ASP A 48 -24.59 36.55 7.57
C ASP A 48 -25.36 36.06 8.82
N ASP A 49 -26.68 35.89 8.69
CA ASP A 49 -27.55 35.41 9.79
C ASP A 49 -27.11 34.03 10.29
N LYS A 50 -26.69 33.15 9.37
CA LYS A 50 -26.27 31.79 9.67
C LYS A 50 -24.87 31.71 10.26
N TYR A 51 -24.03 32.71 9.98
CA TYR A 51 -22.67 32.79 10.49
C TYR A 51 -22.67 33.28 11.95
N GLU A 52 -23.49 34.30 12.26
CA GLU A 52 -23.65 34.81 13.63
C GLU A 52 -24.21 33.74 14.58
N GLU A 53 -25.24 33.00 14.16
CA GLU A 53 -25.81 31.91 14.96
C GLU A 53 -24.75 30.82 15.27
N ASN A 54 -23.90 30.45 14.30
CA ASN A 54 -22.83 29.46 14.52
C ASN A 54 -21.67 29.97 15.39
N LEU A 55 -21.42 31.28 15.42
CA LEU A 55 -20.41 31.89 16.28
C LEU A 55 -20.85 31.94 17.74
N GLU A 56 -22.12 32.26 17.99
CA GLU A 56 -22.70 32.29 19.33
C GLU A 56 -22.66 30.90 19.99
N TYR A 57 -22.88 29.82 19.22
CA TYR A 57 -22.72 28.43 19.71
C TYR A 57 -21.27 28.01 19.95
N ALA A 58 -20.29 28.67 19.32
CA ALA A 58 -18.87 28.33 19.46
C ALA A 58 -18.22 28.97 20.70
N GLU A 59 -18.73 30.12 21.14
CA GLU A 59 -18.20 30.85 22.30
C GLU A 59 -18.58 30.23 23.66
N GLU A 60 -19.63 29.41 23.73
CA GLU A 60 -20.05 28.74 24.98
C GLU A 60 -19.24 27.48 25.34
N GLN A 61 -18.30 27.02 24.50
CA GLN A 61 -17.51 25.81 24.78
C GLN A 61 -16.15 26.13 25.44
N GLU A 62 -15.90 25.48 26.58
CA GLU A 62 -14.66 25.53 27.37
C GLU A 62 -13.35 25.51 26.52
N PRO A 63 -12.35 26.37 26.81
CA PRO A 63 -11.15 26.58 25.98
C PRO A 63 -10.08 25.49 26.11
N GLY A 64 -10.48 24.22 26.28
CA GLY A 64 -9.58 23.13 26.66
C GLY A 64 -9.23 22.10 25.59
N ASN A 65 -9.88 22.13 24.41
CA ASN A 65 -9.64 21.08 23.41
C ASN A 65 -9.84 21.58 21.99
N GLN A 66 -8.98 22.50 21.55
CA GLN A 66 -8.85 22.85 20.14
C GLN A 66 -8.30 21.62 19.39
N LYS A 67 -9.21 20.77 18.90
CA LYS A 67 -8.86 19.82 17.85
C LYS A 67 -8.43 20.66 16.66
N ASN A 68 -7.13 20.70 16.37
CA ASN A 68 -6.63 21.29 15.13
C ASN A 68 -7.40 20.65 13.98
N ILE A 69 -8.32 21.39 13.37
CA ILE A 69 -9.04 20.96 12.18
C ILE A 69 -8.04 21.09 11.04
N THR A 70 -7.24 20.06 10.83
CA THR A 70 -6.34 19.99 9.68
C THR A 70 -7.22 19.81 8.44
N TYR A 71 -7.39 20.89 7.67
CA TYR A 71 -8.04 20.83 6.36
C TYR A 71 -7.11 20.10 5.39
N ASN A 72 -7.25 18.78 5.29
CA ASN A 72 -6.56 18.01 4.26
C ASN A 72 -7.21 18.34 2.90
N PRO A 73 -6.50 19.02 1.97
CA PRO A 73 -7.08 19.35 0.67
C PRO A 73 -7.44 18.05 -0.07
N ILE A 74 -8.68 17.97 -0.57
CA ILE A 74 -9.15 16.82 -1.35
C ILE A 74 -8.28 16.71 -2.60
N ARG A 75 -7.50 15.63 -2.69
CA ARG A 75 -6.67 15.36 -3.87
C ARG A 75 -7.54 14.75 -4.97
N LEU A 76 -7.57 15.36 -6.14
CA LEU A 76 -8.27 14.84 -7.32
C LEU A 76 -7.26 14.24 -8.29
N VAL A 77 -7.50 13.01 -8.71
CA VAL A 77 -6.75 12.36 -9.79
C VAL A 77 -7.59 12.41 -11.06
N SER A 78 -7.05 13.05 -12.10
CA SER A 78 -7.64 12.98 -13.44
C SER A 78 -7.32 11.63 -14.06
N THR A 79 -8.35 10.85 -14.32
CA THR A 79 -8.27 9.59 -15.07
C THR A 79 -8.98 9.76 -16.41
N PRO A 80 -8.72 8.90 -17.42
CA PRO A 80 -9.47 8.93 -18.69
C PRO A 80 -10.99 8.78 -18.52
N HIS A 81 -11.46 8.30 -17.37
CA HIS A 81 -12.87 8.09 -17.05
C HIS A 81 -13.47 9.22 -16.19
N GLY A 82 -12.70 10.28 -15.91
CA GLY A 82 -13.13 11.42 -15.10
C GLY A 82 -12.24 11.65 -13.88
N PHE A 83 -12.70 12.52 -12.99
CA PHE A 83 -11.99 12.88 -11.77
C PHE A 83 -12.36 11.94 -10.63
N VAL A 84 -11.35 11.37 -9.97
CA VAL A 84 -11.52 10.53 -8.78
C VAL A 84 -10.96 11.28 -7.59
N SER A 85 -11.79 11.50 -6.56
CA SER A 85 -11.35 12.04 -5.28
C SER A 85 -10.59 10.98 -4.50
N LEU A 86 -9.32 11.24 -4.20
CA LEU A 86 -8.55 10.46 -3.26
C LEU A 86 -8.95 10.86 -1.84
N THR A 87 -10.01 10.25 -1.33
CA THR A 87 -10.40 10.33 0.08
C THR A 87 -9.65 9.29 0.89
N GLU A 88 -9.62 9.44 2.21
CA GLU A 88 -8.99 8.48 3.12
C GLU A 88 -9.47 7.03 2.91
N HIS A 89 -10.75 6.85 2.62
CA HIS A 89 -11.37 5.54 2.36
C HIS A 89 -10.99 4.93 1.01
N SER A 90 -10.42 5.72 0.10
CA SER A 90 -10.00 5.24 -1.22
C SER A 90 -8.53 4.79 -1.27
N PHE A 91 -7.74 5.05 -0.22
CA PHE A 91 -6.34 4.63 -0.18
C PHE A 91 -6.18 3.18 0.25
N ALA A 92 -5.82 2.33 -0.71
CA ALA A 92 -5.50 0.92 -0.46
C ALA A 92 -4.38 0.73 0.59
N SER A 93 -3.45 1.69 0.72
CA SER A 93 -2.34 1.66 1.68
C SER A 93 -2.76 1.77 3.16
N LYS A 94 -3.99 2.23 3.45
CA LYS A 94 -4.55 2.19 4.82
C LYS A 94 -5.01 0.76 5.18
N HIS A 95 -5.47 -0.01 4.20
CA HIS A 95 -6.00 -1.35 4.41
C HIS A 95 -4.94 -2.45 4.21
N PHE A 96 -3.96 -2.21 3.34
CA PHE A 96 -2.94 -3.19 2.97
C PHE A 96 -1.52 -2.66 3.18
N ASP A 97 -0.64 -3.53 3.70
CA ASP A 97 0.80 -3.31 3.67
C ASP A 97 1.36 -4.00 2.41
N PHE A 98 1.75 -3.20 1.43
CA PHE A 98 2.23 -3.69 0.14
C PHE A 98 3.74 -3.92 0.15
N TRP A 99 4.15 -5.04 -0.40
CA TRP A 99 5.54 -5.42 -0.57
C TRP A 99 5.80 -5.94 -1.96
N THR A 100 6.94 -5.56 -2.53
CA THR A 100 7.42 -6.08 -3.80
C THR A 100 8.39 -7.22 -3.52
N MET A 101 8.05 -8.40 -4.03
CA MET A 101 8.93 -9.56 -4.07
C MET A 101 9.69 -9.55 -5.40
N HIS A 102 11.02 -9.53 -5.32
CA HIS A 102 11.90 -9.73 -6.47
C HIS A 102 12.41 -11.17 -6.47
N TYR A 103 12.26 -11.86 -7.59
CA TYR A 103 12.70 -13.24 -7.77
C TYR A 103 13.62 -13.34 -8.98
N ASN A 104 14.70 -14.11 -8.83
CA ASN A 104 15.72 -14.24 -9.87
C ASN A 104 15.36 -15.22 -11.01
N ARG A 105 14.18 -15.84 -10.96
CA ARG A 105 13.67 -16.74 -11.99
C ARG A 105 12.24 -16.33 -12.35
N ASP A 106 11.76 -16.93 -13.43
CA ASP A 106 10.44 -16.67 -13.95
C ASP A 106 9.38 -17.07 -12.92
N ILE A 107 8.54 -16.10 -12.55
CA ILE A 107 7.36 -16.33 -11.72
C ILE A 107 6.32 -17.02 -12.60
N THR A 108 6.20 -18.33 -12.44
CA THR A 108 5.21 -19.13 -13.17
C THR A 108 3.83 -19.00 -12.54
N PRO A 109 2.74 -19.27 -13.28
CA PRO A 109 1.39 -19.28 -12.72
C PRO A 109 1.26 -20.24 -11.52
N GLN A 110 2.00 -21.34 -11.50
CA GLN A 110 2.04 -22.27 -10.37
C GLN A 110 2.59 -21.62 -9.09
N ILE A 111 3.64 -20.78 -9.23
CA ILE A 111 4.19 -20.02 -8.13
C ILE A 111 3.17 -19.00 -7.63
N VAL A 112 2.54 -18.24 -8.54
CA VAL A 112 1.49 -17.28 -8.22
C VAL A 112 0.37 -17.95 -7.42
N SER A 113 -0.19 -19.05 -7.91
CA SER A 113 -1.25 -19.79 -7.22
C SER A 113 -0.82 -20.37 -5.87
N ALA A 114 0.47 -20.68 -5.69
CA ALA A 114 0.99 -21.13 -4.39
C ALA A 114 1.13 -19.98 -3.39
N ILE A 115 1.47 -18.78 -3.87
CA ILE A 115 1.55 -17.56 -3.06
C ILE A 115 0.13 -17.12 -2.65
N GLU A 116 -0.85 -17.17 -3.56
CA GLU A 116 -2.25 -16.83 -3.27
C GLU A 116 -2.88 -17.72 -2.20
N LYS A 117 -2.49 -18.99 -2.14
CA LYS A 117 -2.96 -19.93 -1.12
C LYS A 117 -2.29 -19.75 0.24
N CYS A 118 -1.28 -18.89 0.35
CA CYS A 118 -0.60 -18.65 1.63
C CYS A 118 -1.48 -17.77 2.52
N GLU A 119 -1.77 -18.28 3.72
CA GLU A 119 -2.47 -17.55 4.76
C GLU A 119 -1.81 -16.20 5.08
N GLY A 120 -2.61 -15.13 5.08
CA GLY A 120 -2.18 -13.76 5.32
C GLY A 120 -1.85 -12.95 4.06
N VAL A 121 -1.77 -13.60 2.89
CA VAL A 121 -1.77 -12.91 1.59
C VAL A 121 -3.21 -12.60 1.21
N GLU A 122 -3.51 -11.34 0.91
CA GLU A 122 -4.88 -10.92 0.56
C GLU A 122 -4.99 -10.47 -0.89
N THR A 123 -3.98 -9.75 -1.38
CA THR A 123 -3.92 -9.36 -2.79
C THR A 123 -2.57 -9.72 -3.38
N LEU A 124 -2.58 -10.14 -4.65
CA LEU A 124 -1.39 -10.47 -5.41
C LEU A 124 -1.49 -9.85 -6.80
N ASN A 125 -0.45 -9.12 -7.21
CA ASN A 125 -0.37 -8.54 -8.54
C ASN A 125 1.00 -8.83 -9.16
N THR A 126 1.02 -9.58 -10.26
CA THR A 126 2.24 -9.86 -11.00
C THR A 126 2.59 -8.65 -11.87
N LEU A 127 3.64 -7.91 -11.50
CA LEU A 127 4.06 -6.70 -12.21
C LEU A 127 4.89 -7.07 -13.44
N THR A 128 5.86 -7.97 -13.26
CA THR A 128 6.73 -8.47 -14.31
C THR A 128 7.03 -9.94 -14.07
N ARG A 129 7.73 -10.57 -15.03
CA ARG A 129 8.25 -11.94 -14.90
C ARG A 129 9.08 -12.20 -13.64
N TYR A 130 9.69 -11.16 -13.07
CA TYR A 130 10.60 -11.25 -11.92
C TYR A 130 10.11 -10.49 -10.69
N ARG A 131 8.97 -9.80 -10.78
CA ARG A 131 8.46 -8.94 -9.72
C ARG A 131 6.98 -9.16 -9.48
N VAL A 132 6.63 -9.41 -8.23
CA VAL A 132 5.23 -9.50 -7.77
C VAL A 132 5.02 -8.53 -6.63
N ARG A 133 3.91 -7.79 -6.67
CA ARG A 133 3.42 -6.99 -5.55
C ARG A 133 2.43 -7.82 -4.75
N ILE A 134 2.67 -7.91 -3.46
CA ILE A 134 1.86 -8.67 -2.50
C ILE A 134 1.28 -7.67 -1.49
N GLY A 135 -0.02 -7.70 -1.28
CA GLY A 135 -0.68 -6.96 -0.20
C GLY A 135 -1.01 -7.88 0.95
N PHE A 136 -0.54 -7.50 2.14
CA PHE A 136 -0.91 -8.14 3.40
C PHE A 136 -1.94 -7.27 4.13
N ASN A 137 -2.87 -7.89 4.87
CA ASN A 137 -3.85 -7.16 5.65
C ASN A 137 -3.18 -6.36 6.78
N ARG A 138 -3.20 -5.03 6.71
CA ARG A 138 -2.54 -4.16 7.70
C ARG A 138 -3.22 -4.22 9.08
N PRO A 139 -4.56 -4.14 9.20
CA PRO A 139 -5.25 -4.31 10.49
C PRO A 139 -4.89 -5.62 11.22
N LEU A 140 -4.83 -6.75 10.51
CA LEU A 140 -4.51 -8.04 11.13
C LEU A 140 -3.04 -8.19 11.53
N ILE A 141 -2.14 -7.48 10.86
CA ILE A 141 -0.73 -7.39 11.28
C ILE A 141 -0.61 -6.50 12.53
N GLN A 142 -1.33 -5.38 12.57
CA GLN A 142 -1.33 -4.44 13.70
C GLN A 142 -1.94 -5.06 14.96
N SER A 143 -2.98 -5.89 14.82
CA SER A 143 -3.58 -6.64 15.94
C SER A 143 -2.71 -7.81 16.43
N GLY A 144 -1.62 -8.11 15.74
CA GLY A 144 -0.70 -9.19 16.10
C GLY A 144 -1.17 -10.60 15.73
N ALA A 145 -2.34 -10.74 15.09
CA ALA A 145 -2.85 -12.03 14.60
C ALA A 145 -1.90 -12.65 13.55
N PHE A 146 -1.30 -11.82 12.70
CA PHE A 146 -0.31 -12.25 11.72
C PHE A 146 1.05 -11.60 11.92
N LYS A 147 2.10 -12.42 11.86
CA LYS A 147 3.49 -11.97 11.83
C LYS A 147 4.00 -12.02 10.39
N LEU A 148 4.28 -10.86 9.83
CA LEU A 148 4.71 -10.67 8.45
C LEU A 148 6.02 -11.42 8.10
N ASN A 149 6.95 -11.56 9.05
CA ASN A 149 8.15 -12.40 8.88
C ASN A 149 7.83 -13.89 8.71
N THR A 150 6.80 -14.40 9.38
CA THR A 150 6.38 -15.80 9.28
C THR A 150 5.73 -16.05 7.93
N ILE A 151 4.89 -15.14 7.47
CA ILE A 151 4.22 -15.24 6.15
C ILE A 151 5.28 -15.24 5.04
N ARG A 152 6.26 -14.33 5.08
CA ARG A 152 7.35 -14.32 4.08
C ARG A 152 8.14 -15.62 4.04
N LYS A 153 8.48 -16.17 5.20
CA LYS A 153 9.18 -17.46 5.26
C LYS A 153 8.33 -18.60 4.67
N LYS A 154 7.02 -18.59 4.92
CA LYS A 154 6.07 -19.54 4.30
C LYS A 154 6.07 -19.39 2.76
N ILE A 155 5.98 -18.16 2.27
CA ILE A 155 6.00 -17.84 0.83
C ILE A 155 7.31 -18.30 0.19
N GLU A 156 8.45 -17.91 0.76
CA GLU A 156 9.77 -18.33 0.29
C GLU A 156 9.85 -19.86 0.21
N GLY A 157 9.45 -20.56 1.28
CA GLY A 157 9.43 -22.01 1.31
C GLY A 157 8.55 -22.64 0.22
N ALA A 158 7.38 -22.08 -0.07
CA ALA A 158 6.50 -22.53 -1.14
C ALA A 158 7.13 -22.36 -2.52
N VAL A 159 7.73 -21.19 -2.78
CA VAL A 159 8.45 -20.90 -4.03
C VAL A 159 9.64 -21.85 -4.22
N PHE A 160 10.41 -22.11 -3.16
CA PHE A 160 11.55 -23.02 -3.22
C PHE A 160 11.14 -24.45 -3.59
N LYS A 161 10.06 -24.99 -2.98
CA LYS A 161 9.56 -26.34 -3.28
C LYS A 161 9.18 -26.50 -4.76
N ILE A 162 8.47 -25.52 -5.33
CA ILE A 162 8.06 -25.55 -6.74
C ILE A 162 9.27 -25.40 -7.66
N SER A 163 10.18 -24.48 -7.31
CA SER A 163 11.41 -24.30 -8.07
C SER A 163 12.30 -25.54 -8.08
N GLU A 164 12.34 -26.35 -7.01
CA GLU A 164 13.10 -27.60 -6.99
C GLU A 164 12.43 -28.70 -7.80
N LYS A 165 11.10 -28.78 -7.77
CA LYS A 165 10.34 -29.74 -8.58
C LYS A 165 10.57 -29.50 -10.07
N SER A 166 10.52 -28.25 -10.52
CA SER A 166 10.79 -27.87 -11.90
C SER A 166 12.20 -28.26 -12.37
N ILE A 167 13.21 -28.18 -11.49
CA ILE A 167 14.59 -28.61 -11.84
C ILE A 167 14.66 -30.12 -12.08
N ARG A 168 13.95 -30.93 -11.28
CA ARG A 168 13.98 -32.39 -11.41
C ARG A 168 13.30 -32.90 -12.68
N GLU A 169 12.29 -32.18 -13.15
CA GLU A 169 11.51 -32.51 -14.36
C GLU A 169 12.14 -31.98 -15.66
N SER A 170 13.32 -31.34 -15.59
CA SER A 170 14.05 -30.86 -16.77
C SER A 170 14.45 -32.02 -17.70
N PRO A 171 14.31 -31.90 -19.03
CA PRO A 171 14.65 -32.96 -20.00
C PRO A 171 16.08 -33.50 -19.89
N GLN A 172 17.03 -32.68 -19.44
CA GLN A 172 18.42 -33.08 -19.22
C GLN A 172 18.60 -34.14 -18.12
N SER A 173 17.69 -34.21 -17.12
CA SER A 173 17.74 -35.25 -16.09
C SER A 173 17.23 -36.61 -16.61
N ILE A 174 16.33 -36.57 -17.60
CA ILE A 174 15.72 -37.74 -18.23
C ILE A 174 16.71 -38.36 -19.24
N PHE A 175 17.40 -37.52 -20.02
CA PHE A 175 18.40 -37.97 -20.99
C PHE A 175 19.58 -38.69 -20.32
N ASN A 176 20.04 -38.21 -19.16
CA ASN A 176 21.09 -38.86 -18.37
C ASN A 176 20.65 -40.18 -17.71
N LYS A 177 19.35 -40.39 -17.50
CA LYS A 177 18.82 -41.68 -17.03
C LYS A 177 18.70 -42.70 -18.16
N GLN A 178 18.35 -42.27 -19.38
CA GLN A 178 18.26 -43.15 -20.54
C GLN A 178 19.64 -43.64 -21.00
N GLN A 179 20.65 -42.76 -21.10
CA GLN A 179 22.00 -43.18 -21.48
C GLN A 179 22.65 -44.18 -20.51
N LYS A 180 22.28 -44.13 -19.23
CA LYS A 180 22.75 -45.11 -18.23
C LYS A 180 22.09 -46.48 -18.34
N ASN A 181 20.89 -46.56 -18.91
CA ASN A 181 20.18 -47.82 -19.10
C ASN A 181 20.52 -48.49 -20.43
N ASP A 182 20.94 -47.71 -21.44
CA ASP A 182 21.34 -48.25 -22.75
C ASP A 182 22.82 -48.69 -22.80
N SER A 183 23.56 -48.50 -21.71
CA SER A 183 24.99 -48.85 -21.58
C SER A 183 25.25 -50.05 -20.62
N ALA A 184 24.20 -50.73 -20.18
CA ALA A 184 24.24 -51.92 -19.31
C ALA A 184 23.60 -53.12 -20.01
#